data_AF-A0A849TZV8-F1
#
_entry.id   AF-A0A849TZV8-F1
#
_cell.length_a   1.000
_cell.length_b   1.000
_cell.length_c   1.000
_cell.angle_alpha   90.00
_cell.angle_beta   90.00
_cell.angle_gamma   90.00
#
_symmetry.space_group_name_H-M   'P 1'
#
loop_
_entity.id
_entity.type
_entity.pdbx_description
1 polymer ?
#
loop_
_entity_poly.entity_id
_entity_poly.type
_entity_poly.pdbx_seq_one_letter_code
_entity_poly.pdbx_strand_id
1 'polypeptide(L)'
;MNEPIGTTAQVIEQPKPPINGNDVRPAGPAPEVRHNHTAISPQAGCATCGGAAGITPKPSYVYAIGRVEARFPNLAAEKEFAQATGRSDTAGKTDQQTFHAVLSKREHRYLARQLCWVLSIQGLETYLLVPRDPVDIELLVEAIRPASNPNDIDVVIGIRGPIAPPDMCNGLMVPIVAFDQIYSFDRETLIKAIPKPEKTSAAQFAPAAEELFNRVIQLTDNAGATDDHRALNYLAMRYPAIYSKTAEQFGGNCSLSGVDVHPSPMSGARRIVDVIFSYTNRTTDYTEKFFVRVDVTEEFPFLVTKLGPYYDR
;
A
#
# COMPACT_ATOMS: atom_id res chain seq x y z
N MET A 1 39.66 -62.01 46.92
CA MET A 1 38.25 -62.07 46.47
C MET A 1 38.25 -62.41 44.99
N ASN A 2 37.70 -63.59 44.73
CA ASN A 2 37.21 -64.23 43.50
C ASN A 2 38.02 -64.27 42.19
N GLU A 3 38.10 -65.53 41.73
CA GLU A 3 38.65 -66.15 40.53
C GLU A 3 38.16 -65.58 39.19
N PRO A 4 38.85 -65.95 38.08
CA PRO A 4 38.19 -66.11 36.79
C PRO A 4 38.63 -67.40 36.08
N ILE A 5 37.75 -68.39 35.85
CA ILE A 5 37.88 -69.35 34.74
C ILE A 5 36.48 -69.83 34.30
N GLY A 6 36.16 -69.68 33.01
CA GLY A 6 34.97 -70.26 32.37
C GLY A 6 35.13 -70.28 30.84
N THR A 7 35.41 -71.46 30.32
CA THR A 7 35.84 -71.81 28.96
C THR A 7 34.65 -72.04 27.99
N THR A 8 34.74 -71.43 26.81
CA THR A 8 34.36 -71.88 25.43
C THR A 8 33.01 -72.55 25.13
N ALA A 9 32.27 -71.97 24.16
CA ALA A 9 31.80 -72.66 22.94
C ALA A 9 31.21 -71.67 21.92
N GLN A 10 31.86 -71.56 20.75
CA GLN A 10 31.36 -70.93 19.54
C GLN A 10 30.37 -71.87 18.83
N VAL A 11 29.28 -71.33 18.29
CA VAL A 11 28.51 -71.94 17.21
C VAL A 11 28.29 -70.89 16.13
N ILE A 12 28.84 -71.15 14.94
CA ILE A 12 28.75 -70.34 13.73
C ILE A 12 27.74 -70.97 12.77
N GLU A 13 26.80 -70.12 12.35
CA GLU A 13 25.99 -70.01 11.13
C GLU A 13 25.18 -71.17 10.52
N GLN A 14 23.94 -70.81 10.12
CA GLN A 14 23.56 -70.84 8.70
C GLN A 14 22.70 -69.62 8.29
N PRO A 15 22.72 -69.22 7.00
CA PRO A 15 22.26 -67.92 6.53
C PRO A 15 20.78 -67.91 6.12
N LYS A 16 20.11 -66.78 6.35
CA LYS A 16 18.68 -66.55 6.02
C LYS A 16 18.54 -66.09 4.55
N PRO A 17 17.56 -66.58 3.78
CA PRO A 17 17.37 -66.23 2.37
C PRO A 17 16.91 -64.78 2.16
N PRO A 18 17.12 -64.21 0.96
CA PRO A 18 16.86 -62.80 0.68
C PRO A 18 15.35 -62.55 0.53
N ILE A 19 14.84 -61.55 1.25
CA ILE A 19 13.45 -61.10 1.13
C ILE A 19 13.39 -60.06 0.02
N ASN A 20 12.66 -60.43 -1.03
CA ASN A 20 12.42 -59.62 -2.22
C ASN A 20 11.44 -58.49 -1.91
N GLY A 21 11.55 -57.39 -2.66
CA GLY A 21 10.89 -56.12 -2.41
C GLY A 21 9.37 -56.10 -2.50
N ASN A 22 8.86 -54.95 -2.06
CA ASN A 22 7.47 -54.46 -2.06
C ASN A 22 6.61 -54.85 -0.86
N ASP A 23 6.80 -54.11 0.24
CA ASP A 23 5.73 -53.75 1.19
C ASP A 23 6.13 -52.48 1.96
N VAL A 24 6.21 -51.36 1.25
CA VAL A 24 6.24 -50.03 1.89
C VAL A 24 4.80 -49.68 2.22
N ARG A 25 4.45 -49.77 3.52
CA ARG A 25 3.24 -49.14 4.03
C ARG A 25 3.32 -47.64 3.76
N PRO A 26 2.32 -46.99 3.11
CA PRO A 26 2.36 -45.55 2.95
C PRO A 26 2.30 -44.91 4.34
N ALA A 27 3.31 -44.09 4.64
CA ALA A 27 3.27 -43.19 5.77
C ALA A 27 2.05 -42.29 5.60
N GLY A 28 1.16 -42.28 6.60
CA GLY A 28 0.01 -41.39 6.62
C GLY A 28 0.46 -39.94 6.51
N PRO A 29 -0.34 -39.06 5.89
CA PRO A 29 0.04 -37.67 5.70
C PRO A 29 0.30 -37.00 7.05
N ALA A 30 1.45 -36.33 7.15
CA ALA A 30 1.76 -35.43 8.25
C ALA A 30 0.65 -34.37 8.39
N PRO A 31 0.35 -33.88 9.61
CA PRO A 31 -0.69 -32.89 9.78
C PRO A 31 -0.28 -31.62 9.03
N GLU A 32 -1.05 -31.32 7.99
CA GLU A 32 -0.98 -30.09 7.21
C GLU A 32 -1.22 -28.91 8.16
N VAL A 33 -0.16 -28.15 8.45
CA VAL A 33 -0.29 -26.87 9.17
C VAL A 33 -1.01 -25.93 8.21
N ARG A 34 -2.34 -25.91 8.29
CA ARG A 34 -3.17 -24.92 7.62
C ARG A 34 -2.77 -23.55 8.12
N HIS A 35 -2.07 -22.79 7.28
CA HIS A 35 -2.02 -21.34 7.42
C HIS A 35 -3.46 -20.86 7.25
N ASN A 36 -4.08 -20.44 8.35
CA ASN A 36 -5.35 -19.76 8.33
C ASN A 36 -5.16 -18.45 7.56
N HIS A 37 -5.47 -18.44 6.26
CA HIS A 37 -5.85 -17.24 5.57
C HIS A 37 -7.17 -16.79 6.19
N THR A 38 -7.09 -16.01 7.26
CA THR A 38 -8.23 -15.29 7.82
C THR A 38 -8.71 -14.33 6.75
N ALA A 39 -9.83 -14.68 6.10
CA ALA A 39 -10.61 -13.74 5.33
C ALA A 39 -10.90 -12.53 6.24
N ILE A 40 -10.39 -11.37 5.85
CA ILE A 40 -10.56 -10.14 6.59
C ILE A 40 -12.03 -9.72 6.44
N SER A 41 -12.82 -9.98 7.49
CA SER A 41 -14.19 -9.49 7.58
C SER A 41 -14.23 -8.10 8.25
N PRO A 42 -15.05 -7.15 7.78
CA PRO A 42 -15.23 -5.85 8.43
C PRO A 42 -15.90 -6.01 9.81
N GLN A 43 -15.45 -5.23 10.81
CA GLN A 43 -15.98 -5.31 12.18
C GLN A 43 -17.29 -4.53 12.37
N ALA A 44 -18.22 -5.15 13.11
CA ALA A 44 -19.33 -4.50 13.80
C ALA A 44 -18.99 -4.36 15.29
N GLY A 45 -19.33 -3.20 15.86
CA GLY A 45 -19.27 -2.95 17.31
C GLY A 45 -20.26 -3.86 18.05
N CYS A 46 -19.82 -4.38 19.20
CA CYS A 46 -20.59 -5.28 20.04
C CYS A 46 -21.81 -4.56 20.65
N ALA A 47 -23.01 -5.07 20.38
CA ALA A 47 -24.22 -4.79 21.15
C ALA A 47 -24.90 -6.10 21.52
N THR A 48 -25.20 -6.22 22.81
CA THR A 48 -25.77 -7.34 23.53
C THR A 48 -27.18 -7.73 23.02
N CYS A 49 -27.43 -9.03 22.93
CA CYS A 49 -28.74 -9.72 22.88
C CYS A 49 -29.83 -9.22 21.92
N GLY A 50 -30.09 -9.95 20.83
CA GLY A 50 -31.36 -9.91 20.10
C GLY A 50 -31.19 -10.04 18.60
N GLY A 51 -31.70 -11.13 18.02
CA GLY A 51 -31.57 -11.43 16.60
C GLY A 51 -32.00 -10.27 15.70
N ALA A 52 -31.05 -9.77 14.92
CA ALA A 52 -31.30 -8.96 13.74
C ALA A 52 -30.54 -9.62 12.58
N ALA A 53 -31.23 -9.81 11.46
CA ALA A 53 -30.65 -10.31 10.22
C ALA A 53 -29.29 -9.65 9.96
N GLY A 54 -28.28 -10.47 9.67
CA GLY A 54 -26.89 -10.05 9.53
C GLY A 54 -26.73 -8.90 8.55
N ILE A 55 -26.63 -7.69 9.08
CA ILE A 55 -26.16 -6.53 8.34
C ILE A 55 -24.65 -6.75 8.25
N THR A 56 -24.18 -7.29 7.13
CA THR A 56 -22.74 -7.25 6.82
C THR A 56 -22.33 -5.78 6.82
N PRO A 57 -21.43 -5.34 7.73
CA PRO A 57 -21.01 -3.95 7.74
C PRO A 57 -20.38 -3.62 6.39
N LYS A 58 -20.77 -2.47 5.82
CA LYS A 58 -20.23 -2.03 4.54
C LYS A 58 -18.70 -1.92 4.66
N PRO A 59 -17.95 -2.37 3.63
CA PRO A 59 -16.49 -2.27 3.65
C PRO A 59 -16.03 -0.82 3.82
N SER A 60 -14.98 -0.64 4.63
CA SER A 60 -14.28 0.63 4.73
C SER A 60 -13.18 0.68 3.67
N TYR A 61 -13.32 1.54 2.67
CA TYR A 61 -12.33 1.67 1.61
C TYR A 61 -11.23 2.67 1.96
N VAL A 62 -10.06 2.47 1.37
CA VAL A 62 -8.89 3.35 1.48
C VAL A 62 -8.45 3.77 0.09
N TYR A 63 -8.17 5.06 -0.06
CA TYR A 63 -7.44 5.63 -1.19
C TYR A 63 -6.36 6.54 -0.58
N ALA A 64 -5.21 5.97 -0.28
CA ALA A 64 -4.13 6.62 0.46
C ALA A 64 -2.94 6.93 -0.44
N ILE A 65 -2.25 8.02 -0.11
CA ILE A 65 -1.05 8.47 -0.81
C ILE A 65 0.06 8.54 0.24
N GLY A 66 1.19 7.93 -0.08
CA GLY A 66 2.32 7.86 0.84
C GLY A 66 3.49 7.16 0.20
N ARG A 67 4.26 6.44 1.01
CA ARG A 67 5.42 5.67 0.57
C ARG A 67 5.34 4.24 1.09
N VAL A 68 5.54 3.28 0.21
CA VAL A 68 5.61 1.86 0.58
C VAL A 68 7.03 1.52 1.01
N GLU A 69 7.16 0.95 2.19
CA GLU A 69 8.43 0.49 2.75
C GLU A 69 8.32 -0.98 3.15
N ALA A 70 9.40 -1.73 2.92
CA ALA A 70 9.49 -3.12 3.34
C ALA A 70 10.30 -3.23 4.64
N ARG A 71 9.86 -4.08 5.57
CA ARG A 71 10.55 -4.34 6.83
C ARG A 71 10.64 -5.83 7.12
N PHE A 72 11.72 -6.24 7.78
CA PHE A 72 11.86 -7.61 8.25
C PHE A 72 11.04 -7.79 9.54
N PRO A 73 10.03 -8.68 9.58
CA PRO A 73 9.22 -8.91 10.77
C PRO A 73 9.94 -9.71 11.87
N ASN A 74 11.12 -10.27 11.58
CA ASN A 74 11.92 -11.03 12.53
C ASN A 74 13.34 -11.26 11.97
N LEU A 75 14.22 -11.72 12.86
CA LEU A 75 15.61 -12.03 12.53
C LEU A 75 15.74 -13.16 11.49
N ALA A 76 14.82 -14.12 11.45
CA ALA A 76 14.89 -15.23 10.50
C ALA A 76 14.74 -14.73 9.05
N ALA A 77 13.76 -13.86 8.79
CA ALA A 77 13.57 -13.24 7.48
C ALA A 77 14.78 -12.38 7.06
N GLU A 78 15.36 -11.63 7.99
CA GLU A 78 16.58 -10.84 7.75
C GLU A 78 17.77 -11.73 7.36
N LYS A 79 18.01 -12.82 8.11
CA LYS A 79 19.13 -13.73 7.82
C LYS A 79 18.93 -14.53 6.54
N GLU A 80 17.70 -14.92 6.21
CA GLU A 80 17.40 -15.59 4.95
C GLU A 80 17.63 -14.64 3.76
N PHE A 81 17.21 -13.37 3.88
CA PHE A 81 17.51 -12.36 2.87
C PHE A 81 19.03 -12.13 2.71
N ALA A 82 19.78 -12.10 3.81
CA ALA A 82 21.24 -11.98 3.76
C ALA A 82 21.90 -13.18 3.04
N GLN A 83 21.40 -14.40 3.25
CA GLN A 83 21.88 -15.59 2.54
C GLN A 83 21.55 -15.54 1.04
N ALA A 84 20.33 -15.12 0.67
CA ALA A 84 19.93 -14.95 -0.72
C ALA A 84 20.75 -13.86 -1.45
N THR A 85 21.10 -12.80 -0.71
CA THR A 85 21.98 -11.73 -1.19
C THR A 85 23.38 -12.27 -1.45
N GLY A 86 23.95 -13.06 -0.55
CA GLY A 86 25.29 -13.65 -0.71
C GLY A 86 25.43 -14.62 -1.90
N ARG A 87 24.30 -15.10 -2.46
CA ARG A 87 24.25 -15.94 -3.67
C ARG A 87 23.97 -15.14 -4.95
N SER A 88 23.75 -13.83 -4.83
CA SER A 88 23.39 -12.95 -5.94
C SER A 88 24.54 -12.03 -6.33
N ASP A 89 24.61 -11.64 -7.61
CA ASP A 89 25.57 -10.64 -8.06
C ASP A 89 25.08 -9.22 -7.70
N THR A 90 25.65 -8.68 -6.62
CA THR A 90 25.30 -7.39 -6.04
C THR A 90 26.50 -6.44 -5.96
N ALA A 91 27.61 -6.80 -6.60
CA ALA A 91 28.80 -5.96 -6.61
C ALA A 91 28.49 -4.58 -7.23
N GLY A 92 28.89 -3.51 -6.53
CA GLY A 92 28.69 -2.13 -6.99
C GLY A 92 27.26 -1.58 -6.87
N LYS A 93 26.33 -2.33 -6.28
CA LYS A 93 24.97 -1.86 -5.99
C LYS A 93 24.88 -1.25 -4.60
N THR A 94 24.02 -0.24 -4.43
CA THR A 94 23.63 0.25 -3.10
C THR A 94 22.78 -0.79 -2.37
N ASP A 95 22.57 -0.60 -1.06
CA ASP A 95 21.70 -1.48 -0.26
C ASP A 95 20.28 -1.54 -0.84
N GLN A 96 19.70 -0.40 -1.23
CA GLN A 96 18.37 -0.33 -1.84
C GLN A 96 18.31 -1.06 -3.19
N GLN A 97 19.32 -0.87 -4.05
CA GLN A 97 19.40 -1.53 -5.35
C GLN A 97 19.55 -3.05 -5.18
N THR A 98 20.33 -3.48 -4.19
CA THR A 98 20.49 -4.88 -3.81
C THR A 98 19.17 -5.45 -3.30
N PHE A 99 18.50 -4.73 -2.42
CA PHE A 99 17.21 -5.11 -1.84
C PHE A 99 16.14 -5.33 -2.92
N HIS A 100 15.95 -4.35 -3.80
CA HIS A 100 15.05 -4.48 -4.94
C HIS A 100 15.48 -5.62 -5.87
N ALA A 101 16.76 -5.72 -6.24
CA ALA A 101 17.25 -6.73 -7.18
C ALA A 101 17.07 -8.17 -6.65
N VAL A 102 17.25 -8.39 -5.35
CA VAL A 102 17.06 -9.70 -4.73
C VAL A 102 15.58 -10.06 -4.69
N LEU A 103 14.71 -9.15 -4.24
CA LEU A 103 13.27 -9.41 -4.11
C LEU A 103 12.53 -9.50 -5.46
N SER A 104 13.06 -8.87 -6.50
CA SER A 104 12.49 -8.93 -7.86
C SER A 104 12.64 -10.31 -8.51
N LYS A 105 13.52 -11.17 -7.99
CA LYS A 105 13.73 -12.51 -8.56
C LYS A 105 12.57 -13.43 -8.18
N ARG A 106 12.03 -14.14 -9.18
CA ARG A 106 10.94 -15.11 -8.99
C ARG A 106 11.26 -16.18 -7.93
N GLU A 107 12.51 -16.64 -7.87
CA GLU A 107 12.99 -17.61 -6.87
C GLU A 107 12.90 -17.09 -5.42
N HIS A 108 12.95 -15.77 -5.22
CA HIS A 108 12.89 -15.11 -3.91
C HIS A 108 11.50 -14.57 -3.55
N ARG A 109 10.46 -14.90 -4.34
CA ARG A 109 9.09 -14.44 -4.05
C ARG A 109 8.57 -14.88 -2.68
N TYR A 110 9.11 -15.97 -2.13
CA TYR A 110 8.81 -16.38 -0.75
C TYR A 110 9.32 -15.36 0.27
N LEU A 111 10.46 -14.71 0.04
CA LEU A 111 10.99 -13.65 0.91
C LEU A 111 10.06 -12.45 0.91
N ALA A 112 9.63 -11.98 -0.27
CA ALA A 112 8.69 -10.85 -0.39
C ALA A 112 7.38 -11.09 0.39
N ARG A 113 6.89 -12.33 0.43
CA ARG A 113 5.72 -12.72 1.24
C ARG A 113 5.96 -12.72 2.75
N GLN A 114 7.21 -12.85 3.19
CA GLN A 114 7.60 -12.87 4.60
C GLN A 114 8.00 -11.49 5.12
N LEU A 115 7.98 -10.44 4.29
CA LEU A 115 8.24 -9.07 4.74
C LEU A 115 6.96 -8.41 5.25
N CYS A 116 7.12 -7.48 6.18
CA CYS A 116 6.08 -6.49 6.40
C CYS A 116 6.14 -5.45 5.31
N TRP A 117 4.97 -5.08 4.80
CA TRP A 117 4.83 -3.96 3.89
C TRP A 117 4.08 -2.86 4.62
N VAL A 118 4.69 -1.68 4.72
CA VAL A 118 4.18 -0.56 5.50
C VAL A 118 3.92 0.60 4.55
N LEU A 119 2.73 1.18 4.59
CA LEU A 119 2.48 2.49 4.00
C LEU A 119 2.76 3.57 5.05
N SER A 120 3.75 4.40 4.76
CA SER A 120 4.08 5.59 5.53
C SER A 120 3.46 6.82 4.89
N ILE A 121 2.76 7.64 5.67
CA ILE A 121 2.17 8.91 5.23
C ILE A 121 2.78 10.01 6.08
N GLN A 122 3.45 10.99 5.45
CA GLN A 122 4.20 12.03 6.17
C GLN A 122 5.20 11.48 7.20
N GLY A 123 5.83 10.34 6.90
CA GLY A 123 6.77 9.66 7.79
C GLY A 123 6.10 8.86 8.93
N LEU A 124 4.77 8.86 9.02
CA LEU A 124 4.01 8.08 10.00
C LEU A 124 3.55 6.75 9.41
N GLU A 125 3.91 5.67 10.07
CA GLU A 125 3.47 4.31 9.74
C GLU A 125 1.96 4.21 9.93
N THR A 126 1.22 4.19 8.81
CA THR A 126 -0.24 4.35 8.84
C THR A 126 -0.95 3.04 8.57
N TYR A 127 -0.44 2.20 7.65
CA TYR A 127 -1.06 0.92 7.31
C TYR A 127 -0.04 -0.19 7.12
N LEU A 128 -0.44 -1.42 7.44
CA LEU A 128 0.19 -2.62 6.92
C LEU A 128 -0.51 -3.05 5.64
N LEU A 129 0.26 -3.34 4.59
CA LEU A 129 -0.25 -3.71 3.28
C LEU A 129 -0.22 -5.22 3.11
N VAL A 130 -1.35 -5.80 2.70
CA VAL A 130 -1.45 -7.20 2.33
C VAL A 130 -2.16 -7.26 0.98
N PRO A 131 -1.61 -7.99 -0.01
CA PRO A 131 -2.27 -8.13 -1.30
C PRO A 131 -3.55 -8.95 -1.13
N ARG A 132 -4.64 -8.53 -1.79
CA ARG A 132 -5.89 -9.30 -1.82
C ARG A 132 -5.74 -10.56 -2.67
N ASP A 133 -5.04 -10.45 -3.80
CA ASP A 133 -4.59 -11.58 -4.61
C ASP A 133 -3.09 -11.83 -4.38
N PRO A 134 -2.64 -13.04 -3.98
CA PRO A 134 -1.22 -13.38 -3.83
C PRO A 134 -0.34 -13.09 -5.06
N VAL A 135 -0.92 -12.90 -6.26
CA VAL A 135 -0.20 -12.44 -7.45
C VAL A 135 0.32 -11.02 -7.34
N ASP A 136 -0.39 -10.16 -6.61
CA ASP A 136 -0.12 -8.73 -6.52
C ASP A 136 1.02 -8.37 -5.56
N ILE A 137 1.70 -9.36 -4.98
CA ILE A 137 2.94 -9.15 -4.21
C ILE A 137 4.01 -8.45 -5.05
N GLU A 138 3.98 -8.61 -6.38
CA GLU A 138 4.92 -7.95 -7.30
C GLU A 138 4.74 -6.43 -7.28
N LEU A 139 3.51 -5.92 -7.09
CA LEU A 139 3.25 -4.47 -6.98
C LEU A 139 3.98 -3.83 -5.78
N LEU A 140 4.12 -4.58 -4.68
CA LEU A 140 4.87 -4.12 -3.51
C LEU A 140 6.38 -4.07 -3.76
N VAL A 141 6.91 -5.05 -4.51
CA VAL A 141 8.32 -5.07 -4.91
C VAL A 141 8.62 -3.95 -5.91
N GLU A 142 7.69 -3.65 -6.81
CA GLU A 142 7.82 -2.52 -7.73
C GLU A 142 7.81 -1.16 -6.99
N ALA A 143 7.03 -1.05 -5.91
CA ALA A 143 6.91 0.19 -5.15
C ALA A 143 8.20 0.62 -4.42
N ILE A 144 9.04 -0.31 -3.97
CA ILE A 144 10.29 0.07 -3.28
C ILE A 144 11.33 0.70 -4.21
N ARG A 145 11.30 0.40 -5.52
CA ARG A 145 12.20 0.91 -6.58
C ARG A 145 13.72 0.74 -6.31
N PRO A 146 14.56 0.61 -7.34
CA PRO A 146 16.02 0.53 -7.15
C PRO A 146 16.64 1.87 -6.72
N ALA A 147 16.05 2.99 -7.14
CA ALA A 147 16.49 4.35 -6.82
C ALA A 147 15.31 5.17 -6.30
N SER A 148 14.84 4.85 -5.09
CA SER A 148 13.74 5.57 -4.46
C SER A 148 14.19 6.94 -3.96
N ASN A 149 13.46 7.99 -4.33
CA ASN A 149 13.55 9.31 -3.72
C ASN A 149 12.59 9.36 -2.50
N PRO A 150 12.97 10.01 -1.39
CA PRO A 150 12.07 10.22 -0.24
C PRO A 150 10.73 10.89 -0.60
N ASN A 151 10.69 11.64 -1.70
CA ASN A 151 9.49 12.34 -2.16
C ASN A 151 8.72 11.60 -3.27
N ASP A 152 9.12 10.38 -3.62
CA ASP A 152 8.33 9.55 -4.52
C ASP A 152 6.97 9.20 -3.90
N ILE A 153 6.01 8.89 -4.77
CA ILE A 153 4.61 8.74 -4.36
C ILE A 153 4.10 7.35 -4.72
N ASP A 154 3.55 6.67 -3.72
CA ASP A 154 2.81 5.43 -3.87
C ASP A 154 1.34 5.66 -3.50
N VAL A 155 0.44 5.30 -4.42
CA VAL A 155 -1.01 5.37 -4.24
C VAL A 155 -1.51 3.97 -3.92
N VAL A 156 -2.11 3.78 -2.76
CA VAL A 156 -2.64 2.49 -2.31
C VAL A 156 -4.17 2.54 -2.27
N ILE A 157 -4.81 1.61 -2.97
CA ILE A 157 -6.27 1.48 -3.04
C ILE A 157 -6.65 0.10 -2.53
N GLY A 158 -7.57 0.05 -1.56
CA GLY A 158 -7.92 -1.20 -0.91
C GLY A 158 -9.08 -1.12 0.07
N ILE A 159 -9.29 -2.25 0.75
CA ILE A 159 -10.23 -2.38 1.87
C ILE A 159 -9.45 -2.34 3.18
N ARG A 160 -9.86 -1.46 4.09
CA ARG A 160 -9.35 -1.39 5.46
C ARG A 160 -9.90 -2.55 6.29
N GLY A 161 -8.99 -3.37 6.79
CA GLY A 161 -9.20 -4.44 7.75
C GLY A 161 -9.02 -4.00 9.20
N PRO A 162 -8.94 -4.97 10.13
CA PRO A 162 -8.69 -4.73 11.54
C PRO A 162 -7.26 -4.20 11.78
N ILE A 163 -7.02 -3.79 13.03
CA ILE A 163 -5.66 -3.48 13.52
C ILE A 163 -4.84 -4.77 13.52
N ALA A 164 -3.63 -4.70 12.97
CA ALA A 164 -2.71 -5.82 12.93
C ALA A 164 -2.32 -6.28 14.34
N PRO A 165 -2.23 -7.60 14.57
CA PRO A 165 -1.72 -8.11 15.83
C PRO A 165 -0.20 -7.83 15.94
N PRO A 166 0.35 -7.72 17.17
CA PRO A 166 1.73 -7.27 17.37
C PRO A 166 2.79 -8.22 16.78
N ASP A 167 2.48 -9.50 16.62
CA ASP A 167 3.35 -10.50 16.01
C ASP A 167 3.47 -10.38 14.48
N MET A 168 2.56 -9.63 13.83
CA MET A 168 2.57 -9.47 12.38
C MET A 168 3.75 -8.65 11.86
N CYS A 169 4.17 -7.63 12.62
CA CYS A 169 5.29 -6.78 12.22
C CYS A 169 6.03 -6.11 13.40
N ASN A 170 6.86 -6.86 14.12
CA ASN A 170 7.73 -6.33 15.20
C ASN A 170 7.01 -5.42 16.22
N GLY A 171 5.76 -5.73 16.57
CA GLY A 171 4.96 -4.94 17.51
C GLY A 171 4.20 -3.75 16.90
N LEU A 172 4.32 -3.50 15.60
CA LEU A 172 3.59 -2.43 14.91
C LEU A 172 2.10 -2.77 14.81
N MET A 173 1.27 -2.04 15.56
CA MET A 173 -0.18 -2.20 15.60
C MET A 173 -0.89 -1.08 14.86
N VAL A 174 -1.00 -1.22 13.54
CA VAL A 174 -1.74 -0.29 12.66
C VAL A 174 -2.76 -1.07 11.83
N PRO A 175 -3.79 -0.42 11.24
CA PRO A 175 -4.77 -1.12 10.42
C PRO A 175 -4.13 -1.83 9.22
N ILE A 176 -4.66 -3.00 8.89
CA ILE A 176 -4.29 -3.73 7.67
C ILE A 176 -5.11 -3.15 6.50
N VAL A 177 -4.48 -2.98 5.34
CA VAL A 177 -5.16 -2.68 4.08
C VAL A 177 -4.95 -3.85 3.14
N ALA A 178 -6.06 -4.52 2.80
CA ALA A 178 -6.11 -5.50 1.73
C ALA A 178 -6.21 -4.76 0.40
N PHE A 179 -5.07 -4.48 -0.23
CA PHE A 179 -5.02 -3.66 -1.44
C PHE A 179 -5.40 -4.47 -2.68
N ASP A 180 -6.04 -3.80 -3.63
CA ASP A 180 -6.23 -4.30 -5.00
C ASP A 180 -5.28 -3.64 -5.99
N GLN A 181 -4.85 -2.40 -5.72
CA GLN A 181 -4.03 -1.61 -6.62
C GLN A 181 -3.00 -0.79 -5.85
N ILE A 182 -1.79 -0.77 -6.39
CA ILE A 182 -0.73 0.15 -6.02
C ILE A 182 -0.24 0.83 -7.29
N TYR A 183 -0.14 2.15 -7.29
CA TYR A 183 0.51 2.91 -8.35
C TYR A 183 1.68 3.67 -7.78
N SER A 184 2.83 3.53 -8.42
CA SER A 184 4.09 4.12 -7.97
C SER A 184 4.58 5.13 -8.99
N PHE A 185 4.86 6.35 -8.52
CA PHE A 185 5.26 7.46 -9.36
C PHE A 185 6.52 8.12 -8.83
N ASP A 186 7.44 8.40 -9.75
CA ASP A 186 8.53 9.34 -9.52
C ASP A 186 7.97 10.77 -9.47
N ARG A 187 8.39 11.53 -8.45
CA ARG A 187 7.94 12.91 -8.25
C ARG A 187 8.27 13.80 -9.44
N GLU A 188 9.47 13.67 -10.00
CA GLU A 188 9.87 14.54 -11.11
C GLU A 188 8.99 14.33 -12.33
N THR A 189 8.60 13.08 -12.59
CA THR A 189 7.71 12.70 -13.68
C THR A 189 6.33 13.35 -13.51
N LEU A 190 5.79 13.37 -12.29
CA LEU A 190 4.52 14.05 -12.01
C LEU A 190 4.62 15.57 -12.22
N ILE A 191 5.69 16.20 -11.75
CA ILE A 191 5.91 17.65 -11.93
C ILE A 191 6.04 17.99 -13.43
N LYS A 192 6.81 17.20 -14.18
CA LYS A 192 6.99 17.39 -15.64
C LYS A 192 5.69 17.21 -16.43
N ALA A 193 4.71 16.47 -15.89
CA ALA A 193 3.40 16.28 -16.50
C ALA A 193 2.43 17.45 -16.27
N ILE A 194 2.77 18.41 -15.39
CA ILE A 194 1.92 19.58 -15.14
C ILE A 194 1.89 20.47 -16.39
N PRO A 195 0.69 20.79 -16.92
CA PRO A 195 0.58 21.61 -18.11
C PRO A 195 1.05 23.04 -17.82
N LYS A 196 1.93 23.53 -18.70
CA LYS A 196 2.42 24.91 -18.63
C LYS A 196 1.39 25.90 -19.18
N PRO A 197 1.31 27.12 -18.66
CA PRO A 197 0.57 28.21 -19.29
C PRO A 197 1.08 28.51 -20.71
N GLU A 198 0.19 28.94 -21.61
CA GLU A 198 0.52 29.20 -23.03
C GLU A 198 1.65 30.23 -23.19
N LYS A 199 1.64 31.28 -22.37
CA LYS A 199 2.56 32.43 -22.45
C LYS A 199 3.86 32.27 -21.67
N THR A 200 4.10 31.09 -21.06
CA THR A 200 5.28 30.84 -20.22
C THR A 200 6.14 29.74 -20.81
N SER A 201 7.46 29.94 -20.80
CA SER A 201 8.41 28.89 -21.17
C SER A 201 8.48 27.80 -20.09
N ALA A 202 8.86 26.58 -20.45
CA ALA A 202 8.97 25.48 -19.48
C ALA A 202 9.99 25.79 -18.37
N ALA A 203 11.13 26.41 -18.70
CA ALA A 203 12.16 26.77 -17.73
C ALA A 203 11.69 27.83 -16.72
N GLN A 204 10.90 28.81 -17.17
CA GLN A 204 10.33 29.82 -16.28
C GLN A 204 9.18 29.27 -15.43
N PHE A 205 8.46 28.27 -15.93
CA PHE A 205 7.35 27.66 -15.20
C PHE A 205 7.80 26.59 -14.20
N ALA A 206 8.98 25.97 -14.37
CA ALA A 206 9.40 24.85 -13.54
C ALA A 206 9.35 25.10 -12.01
N PRO A 207 9.84 26.24 -11.47
CA PRO A 207 9.72 26.51 -10.04
C PRO A 207 8.26 26.65 -9.58
N ALA A 208 7.41 27.27 -10.40
CA ALA A 208 5.99 27.39 -10.11
C ALA A 208 5.29 26.03 -10.18
N ALA A 209 5.60 25.19 -11.17
CA ALA A 209 5.05 23.83 -11.28
C ALA A 209 5.38 22.99 -10.05
N GLU A 210 6.60 23.11 -9.53
CA GLU A 210 7.02 22.45 -8.29
C GLU A 210 6.24 22.97 -7.06
N GLU A 211 6.11 24.29 -6.90
CA GLU A 211 5.30 24.89 -5.83
C GLU A 211 3.83 24.43 -5.91
N LEU A 212 3.25 24.46 -7.12
CA LEU A 212 1.87 24.04 -7.38
C LEU A 212 1.68 22.56 -7.04
N PHE A 213 2.62 21.71 -7.48
CA PHE A 213 2.59 20.29 -7.16
C PHE A 213 2.65 20.07 -5.65
N ASN A 214 3.61 20.67 -4.97
CA ASN A 214 3.79 20.53 -3.52
C ASN A 214 2.54 20.96 -2.77
N ARG A 215 1.90 22.07 -3.18
CA ARG A 215 0.69 22.56 -2.54
C ARG A 215 -0.52 21.65 -2.74
N VAL A 216 -0.66 21.05 -3.93
CA VAL A 216 -1.73 20.07 -4.20
C VAL A 216 -1.47 18.75 -3.47
N ILE A 217 -0.22 18.27 -3.44
CA ILE A 217 0.15 17.05 -2.71
C ILE A 217 0.02 17.22 -1.20
N GLN A 218 0.26 18.42 -0.66
CA GLN A 218 0.01 18.67 0.76
C GLN A 218 -1.46 18.46 1.16
N LEU A 219 -2.42 18.60 0.24
CA LEU A 219 -3.83 18.27 0.49
C LEU A 219 -4.02 16.77 0.76
N THR A 220 -3.06 15.96 0.35
CA THR A 220 -3.06 14.50 0.48
C THR A 220 -2.41 13.99 1.76
N ASP A 221 -1.98 14.90 2.65
CA ASP A 221 -1.40 14.60 3.96
C ASP A 221 -2.47 14.10 4.95
N ASN A 222 -3.06 12.97 4.61
CA ASN A 222 -4.24 12.43 5.25
C ASN A 222 -4.25 10.89 5.14
N ALA A 223 -5.04 10.23 5.98
CA ALA A 223 -5.04 8.77 6.05
C ALA A 223 -5.73 8.07 4.86
N GLY A 224 -6.33 8.80 3.90
CA GLY A 224 -7.03 8.16 2.78
C GLY A 224 -8.26 7.32 3.16
N ALA A 225 -8.78 7.41 4.39
CA ALA A 225 -9.83 6.50 4.90
C ALA A 225 -11.22 7.14 5.09
N THR A 226 -11.32 8.46 5.09
CA THR A 226 -12.61 9.18 5.13
C THR A 226 -13.05 9.54 3.71
N ASP A 227 -14.33 9.86 3.53
CA ASP A 227 -14.87 10.29 2.24
C ASP A 227 -14.09 11.50 1.68
N ASP A 228 -13.78 12.48 2.55
CA ASP A 228 -13.02 13.68 2.20
C ASP A 228 -11.60 13.36 1.76
N HIS A 229 -10.89 12.55 2.55
CA HIS A 229 -9.52 12.11 2.24
C HIS A 229 -9.46 11.40 0.90
N ARG A 230 -10.41 10.49 0.65
CA ARG A 230 -10.46 9.70 -0.58
C ARG A 230 -10.76 10.56 -1.80
N ALA A 231 -11.62 11.56 -1.67
CA ALA A 231 -11.90 12.51 -2.74
C ALA A 231 -10.67 13.37 -3.06
N LEU A 232 -10.00 13.93 -2.05
CA LEU A 232 -8.78 14.73 -2.24
C LEU A 232 -7.66 13.93 -2.90
N ASN A 233 -7.40 12.73 -2.40
CA ASN A 233 -6.34 11.85 -2.91
C ASN A 233 -6.64 11.37 -4.34
N TYR A 234 -7.91 11.06 -4.64
CA TYR A 234 -8.34 10.75 -5.99
C TYR A 234 -8.12 11.92 -6.94
N LEU A 235 -8.56 13.13 -6.59
CA LEU A 235 -8.43 14.30 -7.45
C LEU A 235 -6.97 14.66 -7.71
N ALA A 236 -6.14 14.62 -6.66
CA ALA A 236 -4.69 14.86 -6.76
C ALA A 236 -4.04 13.92 -7.78
N MET A 237 -4.39 12.64 -7.78
CA MET A 237 -3.69 11.66 -8.62
C MET A 237 -4.35 11.40 -9.98
N ARG A 238 -5.66 11.61 -10.11
CA ARG A 238 -6.45 11.18 -11.29
C ARG A 238 -7.10 12.32 -12.04
N TYR A 239 -7.06 13.56 -11.57
CA TYR A 239 -7.75 14.67 -12.22
C TYR A 239 -6.83 15.84 -12.63
N PRO A 240 -6.14 15.74 -13.79
CA PRO A 240 -5.21 16.77 -14.29
C PRO A 240 -5.80 18.19 -14.43
N ALA A 241 -7.12 18.31 -14.51
CA ALA A 241 -7.77 19.61 -14.64
C ALA A 241 -7.55 20.50 -13.41
N ILE A 242 -7.36 19.94 -12.20
CA ILE A 242 -7.05 20.76 -11.02
C ILE A 242 -5.67 21.43 -11.16
N TYR A 243 -4.70 20.75 -11.74
CA TYR A 243 -3.37 21.30 -12.02
C TYR A 243 -3.44 22.36 -13.11
N SER A 244 -4.20 22.08 -14.18
CA SER A 244 -4.43 23.03 -15.28
C SER A 244 -5.07 24.32 -14.76
N LYS A 245 -6.14 24.20 -13.95
CA LYS A 245 -6.83 25.36 -13.40
C LYS A 245 -5.96 26.13 -12.42
N THR A 246 -5.20 25.41 -11.59
CA THR A 246 -4.27 26.05 -10.65
C THR A 246 -3.17 26.81 -11.38
N ALA A 247 -2.63 26.27 -12.49
CA ALA A 247 -1.66 26.96 -13.33
C ALA A 247 -2.25 28.19 -14.04
N GLU A 248 -3.49 28.12 -14.52
CA GLU A 248 -4.24 29.25 -15.07
C GLU A 248 -4.40 30.37 -14.03
N GLN A 249 -4.89 30.02 -12.83
CA GLN A 249 -5.11 30.94 -11.72
C GLN A 249 -3.79 31.57 -11.24
N PHE A 250 -2.71 30.79 -11.21
CA PHE A 250 -1.37 31.29 -10.94
C PHE A 250 -0.95 32.38 -11.94
N GLY A 251 -1.19 32.17 -13.24
CA GLY A 251 -0.95 33.17 -14.29
C GLY A 251 -1.80 34.44 -14.14
N GLY A 252 -2.97 34.34 -13.50
CA GLY A 252 -3.85 35.44 -13.14
C GLY A 252 -3.49 36.17 -11.83
N ASN A 253 -2.30 35.93 -11.27
CA ASN A 253 -1.86 36.44 -9.97
C ASN A 253 -2.70 35.95 -8.77
N CYS A 254 -3.38 34.81 -8.91
CA CYS A 254 -4.07 34.13 -7.82
C CYS A 254 -3.22 33.02 -7.21
N SER A 255 -3.51 32.65 -5.97
CA SER A 255 -2.91 31.51 -5.28
C SER A 255 -4.01 30.59 -4.73
N LEU A 256 -3.77 29.27 -4.71
CA LEU A 256 -4.72 28.29 -4.16
C LEU A 256 -4.84 28.45 -2.63
N SER A 257 -5.74 29.31 -2.15
CA SER A 257 -5.81 29.72 -0.75
C SER A 257 -6.50 28.71 0.17
N GLY A 258 -7.36 27.85 -0.36
CA GLY A 258 -8.06 26.83 0.44
C GLY A 258 -8.65 25.72 -0.41
N VAL A 259 -8.84 24.55 0.21
CA VAL A 259 -9.60 23.44 -0.35
C VAL A 259 -10.53 22.90 0.71
N ASP A 260 -11.82 22.97 0.43
CA ASP A 260 -12.89 22.54 1.34
C ASP A 260 -13.62 21.35 0.74
N VAL A 261 -13.99 20.39 1.59
CA VAL A 261 -14.79 19.23 1.17
C VAL A 261 -16.07 19.19 1.97
N HIS A 262 -17.19 19.09 1.26
CA HIS A 262 -18.51 19.04 1.88
C HIS A 262 -19.34 17.91 1.29
N PRO A 263 -20.17 17.23 2.10
CA PRO A 263 -21.18 16.32 1.57
C PRO A 263 -22.08 17.04 0.56
N SER A 264 -22.27 16.44 -0.61
CA SER A 264 -23.13 17.03 -1.62
C SER A 264 -24.60 16.85 -1.22
N PRO A 265 -25.46 17.88 -1.39
CA PRO A 265 -26.90 17.74 -1.21
C PRO A 265 -27.53 16.78 -2.24
N MET A 266 -26.78 16.43 -3.30
CA MET A 266 -27.22 15.50 -4.35
C MET A 266 -26.69 14.07 -4.15
N SER A 267 -26.59 13.61 -2.90
CA SER A 267 -25.97 12.33 -2.55
C SER A 267 -26.91 11.13 -2.61
N GLY A 268 -28.23 11.26 -2.41
CA GLY A 268 -29.17 10.13 -2.47
C GLY A 268 -28.70 8.93 -1.63
N ALA A 269 -28.56 7.74 -2.23
CA ALA A 269 -28.00 6.55 -1.57
C ALA A 269 -26.46 6.42 -1.69
N ARG A 270 -25.83 7.33 -2.43
CA ARG A 270 -24.39 7.40 -2.69
C ARG A 270 -23.71 8.32 -1.68
N ARG A 271 -22.41 8.14 -1.48
CA ARG A 271 -21.54 9.09 -0.78
C ARG A 271 -20.89 9.97 -1.82
N ILE A 272 -21.40 11.19 -1.95
CA ILE A 272 -20.94 12.16 -2.93
C ILE A 272 -20.50 13.41 -2.19
N VAL A 273 -19.32 13.92 -2.52
CA VAL A 273 -18.77 15.14 -1.93
C VAL A 273 -18.51 16.18 -3.01
N ASP A 274 -18.69 17.45 -2.64
CA ASP A 274 -18.27 18.61 -3.41
C ASP A 274 -16.91 19.05 -2.86
N VAL A 275 -15.87 19.02 -3.71
CA VAL A 275 -14.52 19.51 -3.38
C VAL A 275 -14.35 20.88 -4.01
N ILE A 276 -14.13 21.89 -3.18
CA ILE A 276 -14.13 23.31 -3.55
C ILE A 276 -12.70 23.84 -3.42
N PHE A 277 -12.18 24.38 -4.51
CA PHE A 277 -10.87 25.03 -4.60
C PHE A 277 -11.07 26.53 -4.59
N SER A 278 -10.48 27.21 -3.61
CA SER A 278 -10.50 28.66 -3.47
C SER A 278 -9.19 29.25 -3.98
N TYR A 279 -9.28 30.24 -4.88
CA TYR A 279 -8.13 30.96 -5.42
C TYR A 279 -8.26 32.44 -5.09
N THR A 280 -7.32 32.97 -4.30
CA THR A 280 -7.33 34.38 -3.88
C THR A 280 -6.28 35.15 -4.65
N ASN A 281 -6.70 36.28 -5.24
CA ASN A 281 -5.82 37.21 -5.93
C ASN A 281 -4.89 37.91 -4.94
N ARG A 282 -3.58 37.93 -5.22
CA ARG A 282 -2.55 38.44 -4.29
C ARG A 282 -2.58 39.97 -4.09
N THR A 283 -3.29 40.70 -4.92
CA THR A 283 -3.32 42.17 -4.88
C THR A 283 -4.69 42.73 -4.50
N THR A 284 -5.77 42.07 -4.92
CA THR A 284 -7.13 42.57 -4.70
C THR A 284 -7.87 41.84 -3.59
N ASP A 285 -7.30 40.76 -3.04
CA ASP A 285 -7.94 39.83 -2.08
C ASP A 285 -9.26 39.21 -2.56
N TYR A 286 -9.60 39.39 -3.85
CA TYR A 286 -10.76 38.75 -4.46
C TYR A 286 -10.54 37.24 -4.57
N THR A 287 -11.55 36.46 -4.17
CA THR A 287 -11.48 34.99 -4.17
C THR A 287 -12.46 34.40 -5.18
N GLU A 288 -11.93 33.65 -6.14
CA GLU A 288 -12.71 32.82 -7.05
C GLU A 288 -12.75 31.38 -6.52
N LYS A 289 -13.92 30.74 -6.60
CA LYS A 289 -14.09 29.35 -6.18
C LYS A 289 -14.50 28.48 -7.35
N PHE A 290 -13.90 27.29 -7.42
CA PHE A 290 -14.25 26.25 -8.36
C PHE A 290 -14.55 24.97 -7.60
N PHE A 291 -15.48 24.15 -8.08
CA PHE A 291 -15.75 22.87 -7.45
C PHE A 291 -15.81 21.73 -8.44
N VAL A 292 -15.58 20.54 -7.92
CA VAL A 292 -15.77 19.27 -8.61
C VAL A 292 -16.49 18.32 -7.67
N ARG A 293 -17.41 17.53 -8.23
CA ARG A 293 -18.16 16.55 -7.47
C ARG A 293 -17.58 15.17 -7.67
N VAL A 294 -17.34 14.45 -6.57
CA VAL A 294 -16.73 13.13 -6.57
C VAL A 294 -17.65 12.15 -5.85
N ASP A 295 -17.92 11.01 -6.47
CA ASP A 295 -18.55 9.87 -5.82
C ASP A 295 -17.46 9.01 -5.19
N VAL A 296 -17.57 8.80 -3.88
CA VAL A 296 -16.65 8.00 -3.05
C VAL A 296 -17.38 6.81 -2.42
N THR A 297 -18.51 6.38 -2.99
CA THR A 297 -19.34 5.33 -2.41
C THR A 297 -18.62 3.98 -2.36
N GLU A 298 -17.96 3.64 -3.47
CA GLU A 298 -17.27 2.36 -3.64
C GLU A 298 -15.76 2.56 -3.61
N GLU A 299 -15.01 1.47 -3.68
CA GLU A 299 -13.54 1.43 -3.58
C GLU A 299 -12.83 2.44 -4.49
N PHE A 300 -13.29 2.54 -5.75
CA PHE A 300 -12.73 3.41 -6.77
C PHE A 300 -13.57 4.68 -6.92
N PRO A 301 -13.08 5.85 -6.48
CA PRO A 301 -13.80 7.11 -6.68
C PRO A 301 -13.87 7.50 -8.16
N PHE A 302 -14.89 8.28 -8.52
CA PHE A 302 -15.02 8.83 -9.87
C PHE A 302 -15.69 10.21 -9.86
N LEU A 303 -15.48 10.95 -10.96
CA LEU A 303 -16.08 12.27 -11.14
C LEU A 303 -17.57 12.15 -11.45
N VAL A 304 -18.39 12.91 -10.73
CA VAL A 304 -19.81 13.13 -11.05
C VAL A 304 -19.96 14.36 -11.93
N THR A 305 -19.15 15.40 -11.69
CA THR A 305 -19.09 16.60 -12.53
C THR A 305 -17.65 16.90 -12.90
N LYS A 306 -17.47 17.68 -13.97
CA LYS A 306 -16.18 18.33 -14.26
C LYS A 306 -16.04 19.59 -13.40
N LEU A 307 -14.81 20.08 -13.28
CA LEU A 307 -14.50 21.34 -12.61
C LEU A 307 -15.35 22.48 -13.19
N GLY A 308 -16.02 23.22 -12.33
CA GLY A 308 -16.86 24.35 -12.70
C GLY A 308 -16.85 25.45 -11.64
N PRO A 309 -17.40 26.63 -11.94
CA PRO A 309 -17.49 27.72 -10.97
C PRO A 309 -18.35 27.31 -9.77
N TYR A 310 -17.92 27.69 -8.58
CA TYR A 310 -18.66 27.52 -7.34
C TYR A 310 -19.13 28.88 -6.83
N TYR A 311 -20.38 28.92 -6.38
CA TYR A 311 -20.99 30.10 -5.79
C TYR A 311 -21.43 29.74 -4.38
N ASP A 312 -20.97 30.49 -3.39
CA ASP A 312 -21.43 30.37 -2.01
C ASP A 312 -22.95 30.62 -1.97
N ARG A 313 -23.68 29.80 -1.21
CA ARG A 313 -25.13 29.86 -1.05
C ARG A 313 -25.51 30.04 0.40
#